data_AF-A0A1Q7MQE8-F1
#
_entry.id   AF-A0A1Q7MQE8-F1
#
_cell.length_a   1.000
_cell.length_b   1.000
_cell.length_c   1.000
_cell.angle_alpha   90.00
_cell.angle_beta   90.00
_cell.angle_gamma   90.00
#
_symmetry.space_group_name_H-M   'P 1'
#
loop_
_entity.id
_entity.type
_entity.pdbx_description
1 polymer ?
#
loop_
_entity_poly.entity_id
_entity_poly.type
_entity_poly.pdbx_seq_one_letter_code
_entity_poly.pdbx_strand_id
1 'polypeptide(L)'
;MGDPKKPRKTYETPRHPWRKEQLEAELHLLGEYGLRNKRELRRHETMLSKIRGIARSLLGATEEQTSQIESQYLKRLFRLGILPESAGVDNILDLNVKDLMERRLQTIVYRSGLAKSIHQARQFVSHGHISVANEIVSVPSYIVKRDEESRIAFDQRSPLTNAQHPARAAPGGKRLARVIEEAPVVAPVMPAIPVVSPEIKEEIQVEQPLELVEPDEELAAEPEPEKK
;
A
#
# COMPACT_ATOMS: atom_id res chain seq x y z
N MET A 1 -16.20 44.23 -16.48
CA MET A 1 -16.24 42.85 -15.95
C MET A 1 -15.18 42.06 -16.70
N GLY A 2 -14.27 41.35 -16.00
CA GLY A 2 -13.18 40.60 -16.63
C GLY A 2 -13.66 39.32 -17.34
N ASP A 3 -12.72 38.61 -17.97
CA ASP A 3 -13.02 37.36 -18.68
C ASP A 3 -13.42 36.22 -17.73
N PRO A 4 -14.49 35.46 -18.04
CA PRO A 4 -14.93 34.32 -17.22
C PRO A 4 -14.01 33.10 -17.35
N LYS A 5 -13.87 32.34 -16.26
CA LYS A 5 -13.06 31.10 -16.24
C LYS A 5 -13.71 29.98 -17.06
N LYS A 6 -13.06 29.55 -18.14
CA LYS A 6 -13.49 28.42 -18.99
C LYS A 6 -13.11 27.05 -18.40
N PRO A 7 -13.90 25.99 -18.64
CA PRO A 7 -13.56 24.63 -18.21
C PRO A 7 -12.28 24.14 -18.90
N ARG A 8 -11.35 23.57 -18.13
CA ARG A 8 -10.08 23.02 -18.63
C ARG A 8 -10.12 21.49 -18.59
N LYS A 9 -9.29 20.87 -19.44
CA LYS A 9 -9.13 19.41 -19.45
C LYS A 9 -8.52 18.93 -18.13
N THR A 10 -8.93 17.74 -17.69
CA THR A 10 -8.39 17.09 -16.48
C THR A 10 -7.13 16.27 -16.74
N TYR A 11 -6.75 16.11 -18.00
CA TYR A 11 -5.59 15.35 -18.44
C TYR A 11 -4.74 16.18 -19.41
N GLU A 12 -3.47 15.81 -19.50
CA GLU A 12 -2.46 16.37 -20.37
C GLU A 12 -2.07 15.31 -21.39
N THR A 13 -1.59 15.76 -22.53
CA THR A 13 -1.08 14.88 -23.59
C THR A 13 0.44 14.89 -23.56
N PRO A 14 1.08 13.78 -23.93
CA PRO A 14 2.54 13.75 -24.02
C PRO A 14 3.04 14.78 -25.02
N ARG A 15 4.25 15.30 -24.77
CA ARG A 15 4.91 16.27 -25.66
C ARG A 15 5.15 15.69 -27.05
N HIS A 16 5.51 14.41 -27.14
CA HIS A 16 5.78 13.73 -28.41
C HIS A 16 4.90 12.48 -28.57
N PRO A 17 4.08 12.37 -29.63
CA PRO A 17 3.12 11.28 -29.77
C PRO A 17 3.72 9.89 -30.03
N TRP A 18 4.84 9.81 -30.72
CA TRP A 18 5.35 8.55 -31.30
C TRP A 18 6.66 8.06 -30.68
N ARG A 19 6.82 8.18 -29.36
CA ARG A 19 7.96 7.56 -28.66
C ARG A 19 7.65 6.08 -28.41
N LYS A 20 8.46 5.19 -28.98
CA LYS A 20 8.25 3.73 -28.91
C LYS A 20 8.14 3.23 -27.45
N GLU A 21 9.11 3.57 -26.61
CA GLU A 21 9.15 3.17 -25.19
C GLU A 21 7.87 3.57 -24.43
N GLN A 22 7.40 4.80 -24.66
CA GLN A 22 6.17 5.29 -24.04
C GLN A 22 4.96 4.51 -24.56
N LEU A 23 4.86 4.30 -25.87
CA LEU A 23 3.74 3.57 -26.46
C LEU A 23 3.67 2.13 -25.92
N GLU A 24 4.81 1.47 -25.78
CA GLU A 24 4.91 0.12 -25.22
C GLU A 24 4.49 0.08 -23.75
N ALA A 25 5.00 1.00 -22.92
CA ALA A 25 4.62 1.10 -21.51
C ALA A 25 3.11 1.40 -21.33
N GLU A 26 2.57 2.32 -22.13
CA GLU A 26 1.13 2.63 -22.13
C GLU A 26 0.30 1.40 -22.56
N LEU A 27 0.74 0.66 -23.59
CA LEU A 27 0.04 -0.54 -24.06
C LEU A 27 0.02 -1.64 -22.99
N HIS A 28 1.14 -1.85 -22.29
CA HIS A 28 1.21 -2.78 -21.18
C HIS A 28 0.21 -2.42 -20.08
N LEU A 29 0.18 -1.16 -19.63
CA LEU A 29 -0.75 -0.68 -18.61
C LEU A 29 -2.21 -0.75 -19.06
N LEU A 30 -2.50 -0.46 -20.33
CA LEU A 30 -3.84 -0.59 -20.90
C LEU A 30 -4.34 -2.04 -20.83
N GLY A 31 -3.46 -2.99 -21.16
CA GLY A 31 -3.73 -4.43 -21.11
C GLY A 31 -3.91 -4.95 -19.70
N GLU A 32 -2.96 -4.64 -18.80
CA GLU A 32 -2.99 -5.06 -17.38
C GLU A 32 -4.28 -4.65 -16.67
N TYR A 33 -4.78 -3.44 -16.93
CA TYR A 33 -5.91 -2.86 -16.21
C TYR A 33 -7.20 -2.74 -17.03
N GLY A 34 -7.24 -3.31 -18.24
CA GLY A 34 -8.43 -3.34 -19.09
C GLY A 34 -9.04 -1.96 -19.33
N LEU A 35 -8.19 -0.98 -19.66
CA LEU A 35 -8.59 0.40 -19.93
C LEU A 35 -9.21 0.54 -21.33
N ARG A 36 -10.25 1.38 -21.46
CA ARG A 36 -10.90 1.60 -22.76
C ARG A 36 -10.05 2.46 -23.70
N ASN A 37 -9.53 3.57 -23.17
CA ASN A 37 -8.83 4.59 -23.94
C ASN A 37 -7.57 5.05 -23.20
N LYS A 38 -6.52 5.47 -23.94
CA LYS A 38 -5.34 6.16 -23.40
C LYS A 38 -5.67 7.41 -22.57
N ARG A 39 -6.84 8.02 -22.80
CA ARG A 39 -7.32 9.16 -22.01
C ARG A 39 -7.54 8.81 -20.54
N GLU A 40 -7.96 7.57 -20.22
CA GLU A 40 -8.12 7.14 -18.83
C GLU A 40 -6.75 7.07 -18.15
N LEU A 41 -5.78 6.45 -18.80
CA LEU A 41 -4.39 6.38 -18.33
C LEU A 41 -3.81 7.79 -18.10
N ARG A 42 -3.97 8.69 -19.09
CA ARG A 42 -3.49 10.08 -18.98
C ARG A 42 -4.12 10.87 -17.84
N ARG A 43 -5.36 10.58 -17.45
CA ARG A 43 -5.98 11.22 -16.27
C ARG A 43 -5.30 10.79 -14.97
N HIS A 44 -4.85 9.54 -14.88
CA HIS A 44 -4.12 9.05 -13.70
C HIS A 44 -2.68 9.57 -13.70
N GLU A 45 -2.01 9.63 -14.85
CA GLU A 45 -0.69 10.26 -14.99
C GLU A 45 -0.72 11.74 -14.58
N THR A 46 -1.72 12.50 -15.03
CA THR A 46 -1.84 13.91 -14.61
C THR A 46 -2.21 14.06 -13.16
N MET A 47 -3.03 13.16 -12.61
CA MET A 47 -3.32 13.13 -11.19
C MET A 47 -2.04 12.91 -10.38
N LEU A 48 -1.21 11.96 -10.78
CA LEU A 48 0.08 11.69 -10.16
C LEU A 48 1.04 12.88 -10.28
N SER A 49 1.13 13.49 -11.46
CA SER A 49 1.94 14.69 -11.69
C SER A 49 1.53 15.84 -10.77
N LYS A 50 0.22 16.06 -10.58
CA LYS A 50 -0.31 17.04 -9.63
C LYS A 50 0.03 16.68 -8.19
N ILE A 51 -0.08 15.39 -7.83
CA ILE A 51 0.24 14.91 -6.48
C ILE A 51 1.71 15.19 -6.14
N ARG A 52 2.63 14.86 -7.06
CA ARG A 52 4.06 15.15 -6.93
C ARG A 52 4.36 16.64 -6.99
N GLY A 53 3.62 17.41 -7.79
CA GLY A 53 3.76 18.86 -7.86
C GLY A 53 3.50 19.54 -6.51
N ILE A 54 2.44 19.10 -5.81
CA ILE A 54 2.14 19.56 -4.45
C ILE A 54 3.25 19.15 -3.48
N ALA A 55 3.71 17.89 -3.53
CA ALA A 55 4.80 17.42 -2.68
C ALA A 55 6.08 18.24 -2.85
N ARG A 56 6.48 18.55 -4.09
CA ARG A 56 7.65 19.43 -4.36
C ARG A 56 7.47 20.83 -3.81
N SER A 57 6.25 21.39 -3.87
CA SER A 57 6.00 22.71 -3.28
C SER A 57 6.06 22.72 -1.76
N LEU A 58 5.71 21.60 -1.10
CA LEU A 58 5.77 21.47 0.34
C LEU A 58 7.22 21.36 0.84
N LEU A 59 8.08 20.64 0.12
CA LEU A 59 9.50 20.52 0.45
C LEU A 59 10.27 21.84 0.31
N GLY A 60 9.77 22.79 -0.49
CA GLY A 60 10.43 24.08 -0.75
C GLY A 60 9.87 25.27 0.05
N ALA A 61 8.88 25.07 0.92
CA ALA A 61 8.20 26.14 1.66
C ALA A 61 8.68 26.23 3.13
N THR A 62 8.28 27.29 3.83
CA THR A 62 8.67 27.54 5.24
C THR A 62 7.90 26.66 6.24
N GLU A 63 8.57 26.26 7.32
CA GLU A 63 8.11 25.23 8.28
C GLU A 63 6.75 25.51 8.97
N GLU A 64 6.41 26.79 9.19
CA GLU A 64 5.20 27.18 9.92
C GLU A 64 3.91 26.90 9.15
N GLN A 65 3.90 27.14 7.83
CA GLN A 65 2.73 26.92 6.97
C GLN A 65 2.68 25.50 6.41
N THR A 66 3.84 24.86 6.22
CA THR A 66 3.94 23.52 5.67
C THR A 66 3.31 22.48 6.59
N SER A 67 3.59 22.53 7.89
CA SER A 67 3.18 21.50 8.86
C SER A 67 1.67 21.20 8.80
N GLN A 68 0.84 22.24 8.73
CA GLN A 68 -0.62 22.07 8.64
C GLN A 68 -1.05 21.51 7.28
N ILE A 69 -0.54 22.08 6.19
CA ILE A 69 -0.92 21.66 4.82
C ILE A 69 -0.44 20.24 4.55
N GLU A 70 0.77 19.91 4.99
CA GLU A 70 1.37 18.59 4.91
C GLU A 70 0.53 17.55 5.64
N SER A 71 0.20 17.78 6.92
CA SER A 71 -0.61 16.84 7.69
C SER A 71 -1.99 16.61 7.06
N GLN A 72 -2.63 17.67 6.52
CA GLN A 72 -3.90 17.54 5.81
C GLN A 72 -3.75 16.77 4.49
N TYR A 73 -2.66 17.01 3.76
CA TYR A 73 -2.39 16.38 2.49
C TYR A 73 -2.07 14.89 2.65
N LEU A 74 -1.24 14.53 3.63
CA LEU A 74 -0.95 13.14 4.00
C LEU A 74 -2.22 12.42 4.46
N LYS A 75 -3.03 13.02 5.33
CA LYS A 75 -4.34 12.47 5.74
C LYS A 75 -5.25 12.20 4.54
N ARG A 76 -5.28 13.12 3.56
CA ARG A 76 -6.06 12.94 2.33
C ARG A 76 -5.55 11.76 1.50
N LEU A 77 -4.24 11.63 1.31
CA LEU A 77 -3.65 10.53 0.53
C LEU A 77 -3.82 9.18 1.23
N PHE A 78 -3.71 9.16 2.56
CA PHE A 78 -4.02 8.00 3.39
C PHE A 78 -5.49 7.57 3.23
N ARG A 79 -6.44 8.52 3.26
CA ARG A 79 -7.87 8.24 3.05
C ARG A 79 -8.16 7.65 1.67
N LEU A 80 -7.42 8.07 0.63
CA LEU A 80 -7.51 7.49 -0.71
C LEU A 80 -6.87 6.10 -0.82
N GLY A 81 -6.10 5.68 0.19
CA GLY A 81 -5.40 4.40 0.25
C GLY A 81 -4.18 4.32 -0.67
N ILE A 82 -3.59 5.46 -1.03
CA ILE A 82 -2.40 5.52 -1.89
C ILE A 82 -1.11 5.33 -1.08
N LEU A 83 -1.11 5.77 0.18
CA LEU A 83 0.04 5.71 1.09
C LEU A 83 -0.33 5.02 2.41
N PRO A 84 0.64 4.36 3.08
CA PRO A 84 0.50 3.93 4.45
C PRO A 84 0.53 5.12 5.42
N GLU A 85 0.05 4.92 6.66
CA GLU A 85 -0.05 5.98 7.67
C GLU A 85 1.31 6.52 8.12
N SER A 86 2.35 5.68 8.09
CA SER A 86 3.71 6.03 8.46
C SER A 86 4.49 6.78 7.37
N ALA A 87 3.88 7.07 6.22
CA ALA A 87 4.60 7.68 5.09
C ALA A 87 4.75 9.20 5.26
N GLY A 88 5.99 9.68 5.15
CA GLY A 88 6.32 11.09 4.96
C GLY A 88 6.16 11.57 3.51
N VAL A 89 6.42 12.87 3.29
CA VAL A 89 6.28 13.55 1.99
C VAL A 89 7.20 12.98 0.91
N ASP A 90 8.39 12.52 1.27
CA ASP A 90 9.36 11.98 0.31
C ASP A 90 8.83 10.75 -0.43
N ASN A 91 8.10 9.88 0.27
CA ASN A 91 7.48 8.69 -0.33
C ASN A 91 6.47 9.02 -1.44
N ILE A 92 5.93 10.24 -1.45
CA ILE A 92 4.99 10.70 -2.49
C ILE A 92 5.70 10.81 -3.85
N LEU A 93 7.00 11.10 -3.85
CA LEU A 93 7.79 11.25 -5.07
C LEU A 93 8.00 9.89 -5.77
N ASP A 94 8.11 8.81 -5.00
CA ASP A 94 8.34 7.46 -5.50
C ASP A 94 7.07 6.76 -6.04
N LEU A 95 5.88 7.31 -5.77
CA LEU A 95 4.60 6.73 -6.20
C LEU A 95 4.54 6.48 -7.71
N ASN A 96 3.97 5.36 -8.11
CA ASN A 96 3.80 5.00 -9.52
C ASN A 96 2.33 5.17 -9.96
N VAL A 97 2.11 5.24 -11.27
CA VAL A 97 0.76 5.32 -11.87
C VAL A 97 -0.04 4.06 -11.51
N LYS A 98 0.63 2.92 -11.36
CA LYS A 98 0.04 1.65 -10.94
C LYS A 98 -0.69 1.77 -9.60
N ASP A 99 -0.11 2.47 -8.62
CA ASP A 99 -0.72 2.64 -7.30
C ASP A 99 -2.10 3.32 -7.41
N LEU A 100 -2.21 4.36 -8.25
CA LEU A 100 -3.50 5.02 -8.50
C LEU A 100 -4.49 4.15 -9.27
N MET A 101 -3.99 3.29 -10.16
CA MET A 101 -4.82 2.38 -10.95
C MET A 101 -5.36 1.22 -10.12
N GLU A 102 -4.60 0.73 -9.14
CA GLU A 102 -5.04 -0.29 -8.18
C GLU A 102 -6.18 0.18 -7.29
N ARG A 103 -6.30 1.50 -7.05
CA ARG A 103 -7.39 2.10 -6.25
C ARG A 103 -8.72 2.28 -6.99
N ARG A 104 -8.80 1.95 -8.28
CA ARG A 104 -10.03 2.11 -9.06
C ARG A 104 -11.07 1.06 -8.66
N LEU A 105 -12.35 1.43 -8.70
CA LEU A 105 -13.44 0.50 -8.42
C LEU A 105 -13.37 -0.74 -9.32
N GLN A 106 -13.09 -0.57 -10.61
CA GLN A 106 -12.96 -1.69 -11.56
C GLN A 106 -11.88 -2.71 -11.13
N THR A 107 -10.72 -2.22 -10.70
CA THR A 107 -9.58 -3.08 -10.35
C THR A 107 -9.80 -3.73 -8.99
N ILE A 108 -10.36 -2.99 -8.03
CA ILE A 108 -10.71 -3.53 -6.71
C ILE A 108 -11.77 -4.62 -6.83
N VAL A 109 -12.80 -4.44 -7.64
CA VAL A 109 -13.85 -5.46 -7.89
C VAL A 109 -13.27 -6.74 -8.50
N TYR A 110 -12.28 -6.60 -9.38
CA TYR A 110 -11.57 -7.75 -9.93
C TYR A 110 -10.69 -8.42 -8.87
N ARG A 111 -9.96 -7.65 -8.06
CA ARG A 111 -9.08 -8.17 -6.99
C ARG A 111 -9.86 -8.81 -5.84
N SER A 112 -11.06 -8.32 -5.53
CA SER A 112 -11.96 -8.90 -4.52
C SER A 112 -12.62 -10.20 -4.98
N GLY A 113 -12.45 -10.59 -6.26
CA GLY A 113 -12.98 -11.84 -6.81
C GLY A 113 -14.47 -11.80 -7.13
N LEU A 114 -15.10 -10.61 -7.17
CA LEU A 114 -16.49 -10.44 -7.59
C LEU A 114 -16.67 -10.67 -9.10
N ALA A 115 -15.61 -10.48 -9.88
CA ALA A 115 -15.59 -10.69 -11.32
C ALA A 115 -14.44 -11.62 -11.73
N LYS A 116 -14.65 -12.41 -12.79
CA LYS A 116 -13.65 -13.33 -13.35
C LYS A 116 -12.57 -12.61 -14.16
N SER A 117 -12.93 -11.49 -14.78
CA SER A 117 -12.04 -10.69 -15.63
C SER A 117 -12.24 -9.20 -15.36
N ILE A 118 -11.22 -8.41 -15.65
CA ILE A 118 -11.23 -6.94 -15.51
C ILE A 118 -12.29 -6.29 -16.42
N HIS A 119 -12.55 -6.88 -17.60
CA HIS A 119 -13.60 -6.41 -18.49
C HIS A 119 -15.00 -6.72 -17.95
N GLN A 120 -15.17 -7.88 -17.31
CA GLN A 120 -16.42 -8.25 -16.64
C GLN A 120 -16.68 -7.33 -15.44
N ALA A 121 -15.65 -7.02 -14.65
CA ALA A 121 -15.75 -6.05 -13.55
C ALA A 121 -16.26 -4.69 -14.06
N ARG A 122 -15.74 -4.23 -15.20
CA ARG A 122 -16.21 -2.98 -15.83
C ARG A 122 -17.67 -3.05 -16.23
N GLN A 123 -18.11 -4.17 -16.80
CA GLN A 123 -19.51 -4.38 -17.19
C GLN A 123 -20.44 -4.30 -15.98
N PHE A 124 -20.10 -5.02 -14.90
CA PHE A 124 -20.87 -5.01 -13.66
C PHE A 124 -20.98 -3.62 -13.05
N VAL A 125 -19.89 -2.85 -13.05
CA VAL A 125 -19.92 -1.46 -12.59
C VAL A 125 -20.81 -0.62 -13.50
N SER A 126 -20.60 -0.65 -14.82
CA SER A 126 -21.35 0.18 -15.77
C SER A 126 -22.85 -0.10 -15.79
N HIS A 127 -23.25 -1.36 -15.55
CA HIS A 127 -24.65 -1.78 -15.49
C HIS A 127 -25.29 -1.56 -14.10
N GLY A 128 -24.53 -1.05 -13.13
CA GLY A 128 -25.05 -0.72 -11.80
C GLY A 128 -25.30 -1.93 -10.90
N HIS A 129 -24.53 -3.01 -11.06
CA HIS A 129 -24.66 -4.19 -10.20
C HIS A 129 -23.82 -4.12 -8.93
N ILE A 130 -22.96 -3.10 -8.78
CA ILE A 130 -22.02 -2.97 -7.67
C ILE A 130 -22.41 -1.76 -6.83
N SER A 131 -22.46 -1.98 -5.52
CA SER A 131 -22.66 -0.94 -4.51
C SER A 131 -21.39 -0.73 -3.69
N VAL A 132 -21.09 0.53 -3.37
CA VAL A 132 -20.04 0.94 -2.43
C VAL A 132 -20.74 1.61 -1.25
N ALA A 133 -20.59 1.06 -0.04
CA ALA A 133 -21.24 1.59 1.16
C ALA A 133 -22.76 1.81 1.01
N ASN A 134 -23.44 0.88 0.32
CA ASN A 134 -24.88 0.88 0.00
C ASN A 134 -25.33 1.87 -1.08
N GLU A 135 -24.41 2.60 -1.73
CA GLU A 135 -24.72 3.44 -2.89
C GLU A 135 -24.29 2.76 -4.19
N ILE A 136 -25.15 2.81 -5.21
CA ILE A 136 -24.83 2.24 -6.53
C ILE A 136 -23.85 3.16 -7.24
N VAL A 137 -22.66 2.63 -7.58
CA VAL A 137 -21.64 3.38 -8.31
C VAL A 137 -21.50 2.81 -9.72
N SER A 138 -21.87 3.61 -10.72
CA SER A 138 -21.81 3.21 -12.13
C SER A 138 -20.51 3.57 -12.84
N VAL A 139 -19.59 4.28 -12.16
CA VAL A 139 -18.36 4.81 -12.76
C VAL A 139 -17.15 3.93 -12.41
N PRO A 140 -16.52 3.23 -13.39
CA PRO A 140 -15.37 2.36 -13.14
C PRO A 140 -14.08 3.12 -12.78
N SER A 141 -14.03 4.42 -13.07
CA SER A 141 -12.92 5.31 -12.71
C SER A 141 -13.03 5.89 -11.30
N TYR A 142 -14.05 5.50 -10.52
CA TYR A 142 -14.18 5.90 -9.12
C TYR A 142 -12.97 5.42 -8.32
N ILE A 143 -12.36 6.32 -7.54
CA ILE A 143 -11.26 5.98 -6.64
C ILE A 143 -11.87 5.64 -5.29
N VAL A 144 -11.77 4.37 -4.91
CA VAL A 144 -12.35 3.87 -3.66
C VAL A 144 -11.49 4.31 -2.49
N LYS A 145 -12.12 4.83 -1.45
CA LYS A 145 -11.42 5.19 -0.20
C LYS A 145 -11.11 3.94 0.61
N ARG A 146 -10.11 4.04 1.49
CA ARG A 146 -9.69 2.90 2.32
C ARG A 146 -10.82 2.30 3.15
N ASP A 147 -11.66 3.15 3.73
CA ASP A 147 -12.78 2.73 4.59
C ASP A 147 -13.93 2.06 3.81
N GLU A 148 -14.02 2.33 2.51
CA GLU A 148 -15.11 1.87 1.63
C GLU A 148 -14.80 0.50 1.00
N GLU A 149 -13.53 0.09 0.96
CA GLU A 149 -13.11 -1.17 0.31
C GLU A 149 -13.80 -2.41 0.87
N SER A 150 -13.96 -2.49 2.19
CA SER A 150 -14.62 -3.60 2.86
C SER A 150 -16.12 -3.67 2.59
N ARG A 151 -16.71 -2.57 2.09
CA ARG A 151 -18.15 -2.42 1.87
C ARG A 151 -18.53 -2.53 0.39
N ILE A 152 -17.66 -3.13 -0.43
CA ILE A 152 -17.95 -3.40 -1.84
C ILE A 152 -18.68 -4.72 -1.95
N ALA A 153 -19.92 -4.68 -2.44
CA ALA A 153 -20.74 -5.85 -2.66
C ALA A 153 -21.60 -5.70 -3.92
N PHE A 154 -22.29 -6.77 -4.30
CA PHE A 154 -23.37 -6.65 -5.28
C PHE A 154 -24.54 -5.88 -4.67
N ASP A 155 -25.18 -5.06 -5.49
CA ASP A 155 -26.37 -4.33 -5.08
C ASP A 155 -27.54 -5.29 -4.83
N GLN A 156 -28.36 -4.98 -3.83
CA GLN A 156 -29.48 -5.83 -3.41
C GLN A 156 -30.52 -6.02 -4.52
N ARG A 157 -30.69 -4.99 -5.38
CA ARG A 157 -31.64 -5.04 -6.50
C ARG A 157 -31.10 -5.79 -7.71
N SER A 158 -29.82 -6.16 -7.69
CA SER A 158 -29.18 -6.82 -8.82
C SER A 158 -29.50 -8.32 -8.86
N PRO A 159 -29.67 -8.92 -10.04
CA PRO A 159 -29.85 -10.36 -10.18
C PRO A 159 -28.59 -11.17 -9.79
N LEU A 160 -27.43 -10.51 -9.72
CA LEU A 160 -26.14 -11.13 -9.37
C LEU A 160 -25.99 -11.44 -7.88
N THR A 161 -26.88 -10.92 -7.04
CA THR A 161 -27.00 -11.30 -5.63
C THR A 161 -27.28 -12.80 -5.47
N ASN A 162 -28.00 -13.40 -6.42
CA ASN A 162 -28.27 -14.83 -6.43
C ASN A 162 -26.99 -15.64 -6.71
N ALA A 163 -26.60 -16.49 -5.76
CA ALA A 163 -25.38 -17.30 -5.85
C ALA A 163 -25.36 -18.23 -7.08
N GLN A 164 -26.53 -18.69 -7.51
CA GLN A 164 -26.70 -19.63 -8.63
C GLN A 164 -26.73 -18.96 -10.01
N HIS A 165 -26.61 -17.63 -10.08
CA HIS A 165 -26.67 -16.94 -11.37
C HIS A 165 -25.46 -17.30 -12.26
N PRO A 166 -25.64 -17.66 -13.54
CA PRO A 166 -24.56 -18.12 -14.40
C PRO A 166 -23.46 -17.07 -14.60
N ALA A 167 -23.80 -15.78 -14.60
CA ALA A 167 -22.79 -14.71 -14.71
C ALA A 167 -21.92 -14.56 -13.45
N ARG A 168 -22.30 -15.19 -12.32
CA ARG A 168 -21.48 -15.30 -11.10
C ARG A 168 -20.53 -16.51 -11.15
N ALA A 169 -20.67 -17.38 -12.17
CA ALA A 169 -20.07 -18.71 -12.21
C ALA A 169 -18.60 -18.73 -11.76
N ALA A 170 -18.44 -19.37 -10.59
CA ALA A 170 -17.26 -19.85 -9.88
C ALA A 170 -15.97 -19.03 -10.03
N PRO A 171 -15.42 -18.46 -8.94
CA PRO A 171 -14.06 -17.92 -8.95
C PRO A 171 -13.07 -19.07 -9.11
N GLY A 172 -12.73 -19.42 -10.35
CA GLY A 172 -11.58 -20.27 -10.69
C GLY A 172 -10.24 -19.51 -10.62
N GLY A 173 -10.24 -18.28 -10.10
CA GLY A 173 -9.04 -17.46 -9.90
C GLY A 173 -8.63 -17.51 -8.44
N LYS A 174 -7.34 -17.79 -8.19
CA LYS A 174 -6.72 -17.78 -6.87
C LYS A 174 -7.22 -16.60 -6.06
N ARG A 175 -7.91 -16.86 -4.95
CA ARG A 175 -8.12 -15.86 -3.90
C ARG A 175 -6.72 -15.42 -3.50
N LEU A 176 -6.30 -14.22 -3.89
CA LEU A 176 -5.26 -13.53 -3.13
C LEU A 176 -5.92 -13.12 -1.83
N ALA A 177 -6.17 -14.12 -0.98
CA ALA A 177 -6.18 -13.87 0.44
C ALA A 177 -4.82 -13.25 0.71
N ARG A 178 -4.77 -11.94 0.91
CA ARG A 178 -3.92 -11.45 1.99
C ARG A 178 -4.51 -12.10 3.23
N VAL A 179 -4.09 -13.34 3.46
CA VAL A 179 -3.97 -13.89 4.79
C VAL A 179 -3.04 -12.87 5.43
N ILE A 180 -3.61 -11.94 6.17
CA ILE A 180 -2.93 -11.49 7.37
C ILE A 180 -2.74 -12.82 8.09
N GLU A 181 -1.53 -13.36 8.03
CA GLU A 181 -1.16 -14.40 8.97
C GLU A 181 -1.29 -13.70 10.32
N GLU A 182 -2.49 -13.79 10.89
CA GLU A 182 -2.63 -13.83 12.33
C GLU A 182 -1.79 -15.04 12.71
N ALA A 183 -0.50 -14.78 12.92
CA ALA A 183 0.36 -15.71 13.63
C ALA A 183 -0.46 -16.11 14.85
N PRO A 184 -0.76 -17.41 15.04
CA PRO A 184 -1.40 -17.82 16.27
C PRO A 184 -0.49 -17.31 17.37
N VAL A 185 -1.03 -16.47 18.25
CA VAL A 185 -0.38 -16.14 19.52
C VAL A 185 -0.27 -17.49 20.23
N VAL A 186 0.83 -18.19 19.98
CA VAL A 186 1.24 -19.34 20.74
C VAL A 186 1.47 -18.76 22.12
N ALA A 187 0.49 -18.96 23.00
CA ALA A 187 0.65 -18.68 24.41
C ALA A 187 2.00 -19.30 24.82
N PRO A 188 2.92 -18.55 25.45
CA PRO A 188 4.14 -19.14 25.96
C PRO A 188 3.72 -20.20 26.96
N VAL A 189 3.84 -21.47 26.56
CA VAL A 189 3.78 -22.60 27.47
C VAL A 189 4.91 -22.35 28.47
N MET A 190 4.52 -22.01 29.69
CA MET A 190 5.47 -21.94 30.80
C MET A 190 6.25 -23.25 30.81
N PRO A 191 7.60 -23.24 30.75
CA PRO A 191 8.35 -24.46 30.92
C PRO A 191 8.03 -25.01 32.32
N ALA A 192 7.59 -26.26 32.37
CA ALA A 192 7.39 -26.99 33.61
C ALA A 192 8.71 -26.99 34.38
N ILE A 193 8.71 -26.37 35.56
CA ILE A 193 9.79 -26.49 36.51
C ILE A 193 9.89 -27.98 36.87
N PRO A 194 11.06 -28.63 36.69
CA PRO A 194 11.22 -29.99 37.16
C PRO A 194 11.16 -29.99 38.69
N VAL A 195 10.21 -30.74 39.24
CA VAL A 195 10.11 -31.00 40.67
C VAL A 195 11.38 -31.73 41.10
N VAL A 196 12.26 -31.01 41.82
CA VAL A 196 13.42 -31.60 42.49
C VAL A 196 12.91 -32.46 43.64
N SER A 197 13.22 -33.76 43.58
CA SER A 197 13.05 -34.68 44.71
C SER A 197 14.17 -34.42 45.72
N PRO A 198 13.87 -34.22 47.02
CA PRO A 198 14.87 -33.96 48.03
C PRO A 198 15.29 -35.28 48.69
N GLU A 199 16.44 -35.83 48.34
CA GLU A 199 17.17 -36.81 49.17
C GLU A 199 18.53 -37.10 48.55
N ILE A 200 19.59 -36.57 49.19
CA ILE A 200 20.82 -37.24 49.60
C ILE A 200 21.70 -36.15 50.22
N LYS A 201 21.83 -36.23 51.55
CA LYS A 201 22.90 -35.58 52.32
C LYS A 201 24.12 -36.50 52.30
N GLU A 202 25.27 -35.89 52.63
CA GLU A 202 26.58 -36.49 52.98
C GLU A 202 27.44 -36.78 51.72
N GLU A 203 28.69 -36.34 51.58
CA GLU A 203 29.80 -36.03 52.50
C GLU A 203 30.63 -34.84 51.89
N ILE A 204 31.01 -33.78 52.64
CA ILE A 204 32.30 -33.60 53.38
C ILE A 204 33.51 -33.76 52.43
N GLN A 205 34.38 -32.78 52.12
CA GLN A 205 35.34 -32.01 52.94
C GLN A 205 36.02 -30.95 51.99
N VAL A 206 36.18 -29.67 52.41
CA VAL A 206 37.48 -28.99 52.71
C VAL A 206 38.36 -28.77 51.45
N GLU A 207 38.65 -27.56 50.96
CA GLU A 207 39.64 -26.58 51.49
C GLU A 207 39.60 -25.30 50.60
N GLN A 208 39.30 -24.12 51.17
CA GLN A 208 40.13 -22.89 51.25
C GLN A 208 39.96 -21.81 50.14
N PRO A 209 40.20 -20.51 50.50
CA PRO A 209 39.48 -19.36 49.92
C PRO A 209 40.34 -18.41 49.05
N LEU A 210 39.62 -17.54 48.31
CA LEU A 210 39.95 -16.16 47.86
C LEU A 210 41.33 -15.87 47.26
N GLU A 211 41.34 -15.29 46.05
CA GLU A 211 42.17 -14.12 45.76
C GLU A 211 41.60 -13.30 44.58
N LEU A 212 41.32 -12.03 44.88
CA LEU A 212 41.06 -10.94 43.94
C LEU A 212 42.41 -10.36 43.52
N VAL A 213 42.66 -10.24 42.22
CA VAL A 213 43.71 -9.36 41.69
C VAL A 213 43.12 -8.62 40.49
N GLU A 214 42.88 -7.31 40.67
CA GLU A 214 42.71 -6.38 39.56
C GLU A 214 44.08 -5.92 39.01
N PRO A 215 44.19 -4.93 38.09
CA PRO A 215 44.81 -5.13 36.79
C PRO A 215 46.17 -4.43 36.66
N ASP A 216 47.16 -5.08 36.05
CA ASP A 216 48.43 -4.40 35.76
C ASP A 216 48.38 -3.70 34.39
N GLU A 217 48.51 -2.38 34.49
CA GLU A 217 49.02 -1.47 33.47
C GLU A 217 50.50 -1.79 33.16
N GLU A 218 50.88 -1.88 31.88
CA GLU A 218 52.24 -1.55 31.38
C GLU A 218 52.12 -1.40 29.85
N LEU A 219 52.01 -0.18 29.30
CA LEU A 219 53.09 0.73 28.84
C LEU A 219 54.00 0.20 27.72
N ALA A 220 54.12 1.05 26.68
CA ALA A 220 55.08 1.06 25.55
C ALA A 220 54.78 0.05 24.40
N ALA A 221 54.84 0.40 23.11
CA ALA A 221 55.59 1.44 22.43
C ALA A 221 54.91 1.89 21.10
N GLU A 222 55.33 3.07 20.65
CA GLU A 222 54.83 3.91 19.57
C GLU A 222 54.93 3.33 18.14
N PRO A 223 54.18 3.91 17.18
CA PRO A 223 54.34 3.69 15.74
C PRO A 223 55.37 4.66 15.12
N GLU A 224 56.16 4.19 14.16
CA GLU A 224 57.05 5.03 13.34
C GLU A 224 57.00 4.63 11.84
N PRO A 225 57.39 5.53 10.91
CA PRO A 225 56.45 6.04 9.91
C PRO A 225 56.94 5.94 8.44
N GLU A 226 56.08 6.43 7.54
CA GLU A 226 56.32 7.02 6.21
C GLU A 226 57.55 6.59 5.39
N LYS A 227 57.28 6.08 4.18
CA LYS A 227 58.19 6.22 3.04
C LYS A 227 57.49 6.89 1.86
N LYS A 228 58.12 8.00 1.47
CA LYS A 228 58.03 8.84 0.27
C LYS A 228 57.53 8.17 -1.00
#